data_AF-A0A7C4GLG4-F1
#
_entry.id   AF-A0A7C4GLG4-F1
#
_cell.length_a   1.000
_cell.length_b   1.000
_cell.length_c   1.000
_cell.angle_alpha   90.00
_cell.angle_beta   90.00
_cell.angle_gamma   90.00
#
_symmetry.space_group_name_H-M   'P 1'
#
loop_
_entity.id
_entity.type
_entity.pdbx_description
1 polymer ?
#
loop_
_entity_poly.entity_id
_entity_poly.type
_entity_poly.pdbx_seq_one_letter_code
_entity_poly.pdbx_strand_id
1 'polypeptide(L)'
;LLADMMTINGEVRQVGRHGVVRLKSSVLARAAFEISVQTLLEAAARGEVDNLRGNVERILIGKEVPVGTGMVNLLMLYPGRRSAEKTESSSGGG
;
A
#
# COMPACT_ATOMS: atom_id res chain seq x y z
N LEU A 1 -19.62 -7.06 -6.51
CA LEU A 1 -18.61 -6.21 -5.84
C LEU A 1 -18.87 -5.99 -4.36
N LEU A 2 -19.96 -5.33 -3.95
CA LEU A 2 -20.25 -5.12 -2.52
C LEU A 2 -20.49 -6.45 -1.78
N ALA A 3 -21.35 -7.31 -2.34
CA ALA A 3 -21.60 -8.65 -1.81
C ALA A 3 -20.30 -9.45 -1.66
N ASP A 4 -19.47 -9.48 -2.72
CA ASP A 4 -18.17 -10.17 -2.71
C ASP A 4 -17.25 -9.65 -1.59
N MET A 5 -17.13 -8.32 -1.41
CA MET A 5 -16.34 -7.74 -0.31
C MET A 5 -16.86 -8.14 1.07
N MET A 6 -18.18 -8.27 1.21
CA MET A 6 -18.81 -8.66 2.46
C MET A 6 -18.67 -10.16 2.75
N THR A 7 -18.42 -11.01 1.75
CA THR A 7 -18.42 -12.48 1.90
C THR A 7 -17.09 -13.16 1.56
N ILE A 8 -16.04 -12.41 1.19
CA ILE A 8 -14.75 -12.95 0.72
C ILE A 8 -14.06 -13.92 1.70
N ASN A 9 -14.38 -13.83 2.99
CA ASN A 9 -13.81 -14.67 4.05
C ASN A 9 -14.71 -15.86 4.44
N GLY A 10 -15.78 -16.12 3.68
CA GLY A 10 -16.71 -17.24 3.90
C GLY A 10 -17.90 -16.91 4.81
N GLU A 11 -17.95 -15.71 5.41
CA GLU A 11 -19.06 -15.24 6.25
C GLU A 11 -19.51 -13.84 5.81
N VAL A 12 -20.79 -13.51 6.02
CA VAL A 12 -21.28 -12.15 5.76
C VAL A 12 -20.77 -11.21 6.85
N ARG A 13 -19.99 -10.21 6.47
CA ARG A 13 -19.48 -9.17 7.38
C ARG A 13 -20.09 -7.81 7.12
N GLN A 14 -20.40 -7.11 8.21
CA GLN A 14 -20.87 -5.72 8.14
C GLN A 14 -19.80 -4.78 7.57
N VAL A 15 -20.25 -3.69 6.98
CA VAL A 15 -19.39 -2.55 6.62
C VAL A 15 -19.22 -1.69 7.89
N GLY A 16 -18.03 -1.72 8.49
CA GLY A 16 -17.73 -0.98 9.73
C GLY A 16 -16.61 -1.61 10.55
N ARG A 17 -16.33 -1.07 11.75
CA ARG A 17 -15.17 -1.45 12.59
C ARG A 17 -15.07 -2.92 12.98
N HIS A 18 -16.20 -3.63 13.09
CA HIS A 18 -16.22 -5.06 13.44
C HIS A 18 -16.22 -6.00 12.22
N GLY A 19 -16.32 -5.46 11.00
CA GLY A 19 -16.38 -6.26 9.78
C GLY A 19 -15.23 -5.95 8.83
N VAL A 20 -15.55 -5.43 7.64
CA VAL A 20 -14.59 -5.27 6.53
C VAL A 20 -13.40 -4.37 6.89
N VAL A 21 -13.58 -3.41 7.81
CA VAL A 21 -12.53 -2.45 8.19
C VAL A 21 -11.44 -3.10 9.04
N ARG A 22 -11.77 -4.08 9.89
CA ARG A 22 -10.78 -4.81 10.71
C ARG A 22 -9.81 -5.65 9.87
N LEU A 23 -10.20 -5.99 8.64
CA LEU A 23 -9.38 -6.72 7.69
C LEU A 23 -8.24 -5.87 7.10
N LYS A 24 -8.27 -4.54 7.28
CA LYS A 24 -7.17 -3.68 6.81
C LYS A 24 -5.90 -3.97 7.64
N SER A 25 -4.83 -4.27 6.93
CA SER A 25 -3.51 -4.51 7.52
C SER A 25 -2.87 -3.24 8.05
N SER A 26 -3.20 -2.08 7.49
CA SER A 26 -2.63 -0.79 7.88
C SER A 26 -3.23 -0.28 9.20
N VAL A 27 -2.35 0.04 10.16
CA VAL A 27 -2.70 0.65 11.44
C VAL A 27 -3.35 2.01 11.20
N LEU A 28 -2.77 2.81 10.31
CA LEU A 28 -3.27 4.15 9.97
C LEU A 28 -4.65 4.05 9.32
N ALA A 29 -4.85 3.08 8.43
CA ALA A 29 -6.13 2.88 7.76
C ALA A 29 -7.22 2.36 8.71
N ARG A 30 -6.86 1.60 9.76
CA ARG A 30 -7.79 1.22 10.85
C ARG A 30 -8.12 2.42 11.74
N ALA A 31 -7.10 3.17 12.18
CA ALA A 31 -7.27 4.33 13.06
C ALA A 31 -8.07 5.46 12.41
N ALA A 32 -8.00 5.62 11.09
CA ALA A 32 -8.74 6.63 10.34
C ALA A 32 -10.25 6.34 10.21
N PHE A 33 -10.69 5.09 10.41
CA PHE A 33 -12.07 4.70 10.12
C PHE A 33 -12.97 4.62 11.36
N GLU A 34 -12.41 4.41 12.57
CA GLU A 34 -13.09 4.54 13.88
C GLU A 34 -12.09 4.21 15.02
N ILE A 35 -12.33 4.71 16.24
CA ILE A 35 -11.52 4.44 17.46
C ILE A 35 -10.01 4.71 17.29
N SER A 36 -9.66 5.92 16.84
CA SER A 36 -8.29 6.29 16.47
C SER A 36 -7.29 6.15 17.63
N VAL A 37 -7.63 6.68 18.82
CA VAL A 37 -6.70 6.72 19.96
C VAL A 37 -6.34 5.31 20.45
N GLN A 38 -7.33 4.45 20.69
CA GLN A 38 -7.06 3.10 21.17
C GLN A 38 -6.27 2.27 20.15
N THR A 39 -6.62 2.40 18.85
CA THR A 39 -5.90 1.69 17.77
C THR A 39 -4.42 2.07 17.72
N LEU A 40 -4.11 3.36 17.86
CA LEU A 40 -2.71 3.83 17.87
C LEU A 40 -1.97 3.40 19.13
N LEU A 41 -2.61 3.45 20.31
CA LEU A 41 -2.00 3.00 21.56
C LEU A 41 -1.69 1.49 21.53
N GLU A 42 -2.63 0.67 21.07
CA GLU A 42 -2.40 -0.77 20.93
C GLU A 42 -1.29 -1.09 19.93
N ALA A 43 -1.27 -0.40 18.78
CA ALA A 43 -0.23 -0.57 17.77
C ALA A 43 1.15 -0.16 18.32
N ALA A 44 1.22 0.94 19.06
CA ALA A 44 2.45 1.39 19.72
C ALA A 44 2.94 0.37 20.76
N ALA A 45 2.03 -0.16 21.58
CA ALA A 45 2.35 -1.19 22.57
C ALA A 45 2.85 -2.50 21.94
N ARG A 46 2.33 -2.87 20.76
CA ARG A 46 2.76 -4.05 20.00
C ARG A 46 3.96 -3.81 19.08
N GLY A 47 4.38 -2.55 18.90
CA GLY A 47 5.43 -2.19 17.94
C GLY A 47 5.04 -2.45 16.48
N GLU A 48 3.76 -2.31 16.12
CA GLU A 48 3.31 -2.52 14.74
C GLU A 48 3.93 -1.48 13.78
N VAL A 49 4.40 -1.93 12.62
CA VAL A 49 4.96 -1.08 11.57
C VAL A 49 4.03 -1.04 10.37
N ASP A 50 3.65 0.17 9.94
CA ASP A 50 2.83 0.37 8.76
C ASP A 50 3.71 0.61 7.52
N ASN A 51 3.56 -0.26 6.52
CA ASN A 51 4.35 -0.23 5.29
C ASN A 51 3.76 0.69 4.19
N LEU A 52 2.69 1.44 4.48
CA LEU A 52 2.16 2.46 3.57
C LEU A 52 1.76 1.92 2.18
N ARG A 53 1.19 0.71 2.14
CA ARG A 53 0.89 -0.01 0.90
C ARG A 53 -0.50 0.29 0.35
N GLY A 54 -1.46 0.52 1.23
CA GLY A 54 -2.83 0.88 0.91
C GLY A 54 -3.01 2.36 0.61
N ASN A 55 -4.17 2.65 0.03
CA ASN A 55 -4.48 3.97 -0.49
C ASN A 55 -4.75 4.98 0.63
N VAL A 56 -5.37 4.55 1.74
CA VAL A 56 -5.78 5.45 2.83
C VAL A 56 -4.57 6.05 3.51
N GLU A 57 -3.60 5.22 3.87
CA GLU A 57 -2.41 5.63 4.57
C GLU A 57 -1.47 6.47 3.69
N ARG A 58 -1.43 6.22 2.37
CA ARG A 58 -0.71 7.08 1.40
C ARG A 58 -1.33 8.47 1.29
N ILE A 59 -2.67 8.55 1.23
CA ILE A 59 -3.39 9.83 1.22
C ILE A 59 -3.08 10.62 2.50
N LEU A 60 -3.09 9.94 3.65
CA LEU A 60 -2.87 10.59 4.94
C LEU A 60 -1.49 11.26 5.05
N ILE A 61 -0.47 10.67 4.42
CA ILE A 61 0.90 11.21 4.41
C ILE A 61 1.24 12.05 3.17
N GLY A 62 0.28 12.25 2.26
CA GLY A 62 0.48 13.02 1.03
C GLY A 62 1.36 12.36 -0.04
N LYS A 63 1.47 11.02 -0.06
CA LYS A 63 2.16 10.29 -1.15
C LYS A 63 1.21 9.94 -2.29
N GLU A 64 1.74 9.74 -3.50
CA GLU A 64 0.92 9.28 -4.61
C GLU A 64 0.28 7.91 -4.33
N VAL A 65 -0.99 7.79 -4.70
CA VAL A 65 -1.78 6.56 -4.61
C VAL A 65 -1.60 5.77 -5.91
N PRO A 66 -1.28 4.47 -5.86
CA PRO A 66 -1.03 3.65 -7.06
C PRO A 66 -2.36 3.22 -7.72
N VAL A 67 -3.24 4.19 -8.01
CA VAL A 67 -4.51 4.00 -8.71
C VAL A 67 -4.67 5.10 -9.76
N GLY A 68 -5.24 4.77 -10.91
CA GLY A 68 -5.41 5.73 -12.00
C GLY A 68 -4.05 6.28 -12.47
N THR A 69 -3.88 7.61 -12.41
CA THR A 69 -2.65 8.29 -12.85
C THR A 69 -1.41 7.91 -12.06
N GLY A 70 -1.55 7.46 -10.81
CA GLY A 70 -0.43 6.98 -10.01
C GLY A 70 0.01 5.54 -10.32
N MET A 71 -0.64 4.86 -11.27
CA MET A 71 -0.22 3.51 -11.72
C MET A 71 0.93 3.52 -12.72
N VAL A 72 1.25 4.68 -13.30
CA VAL A 72 2.28 4.81 -14.35
C VAL A 72 3.47 5.60 -13.82
N ASN A 73 4.67 5.15 -14.20
CA ASN A 73 5.90 5.90 -13.95
C ASN A 73 6.31 6.61 -15.24
N LEU A 74 6.49 7.93 -15.15
CA LEU A 74 6.98 8.73 -16.26
C LEU A 74 8.51 8.64 -16.31
N LEU A 75 9.03 8.25 -17.47
CA LEU A 75 10.46 8.25 -17.75
C LEU A 75 10.75 9.34 -18.77
N MET A 76 11.63 10.27 -18.44
CA MET A 76 12.13 11.26 -19.40
C MET A 76 13.39 10.73 -20.07
N LEU A 77 13.29 10.42 -21.36
CA LEU A 77 14.45 10.07 -22.19
C LEU A 77 15.09 11.36 -22.68
N TYR A 78 16.25 11.72 -22.12
CA TYR A 78 17.05 12.84 -22.62
C TYR A 78 17.78 12.41 -23.91
N PRO A 79 17.55 13.06 -25.06
CA PRO A 79 18.13 12.68 -26.36
C PRO A 79 19.63 13.03 -26.51
N GLY A 80 20.42 12.89 -25.43
CA GLY A 80 21.85 13.19 -25.39
C GLY A 80 22.71 12.23 -24.54
N ARG A 81 22.12 11.20 -23.90
CA ARG A 81 22.87 10.15 -23.20
C ARG A 81 22.49 8.77 -23.72
N ARG A 82 22.91 8.49 -24.95
CA ARG A 82 23.11 7.11 -25.41
C ARG A 82 24.61 6.85 -25.42
N SER A 83 25.22 6.71 -24.25
CA SER A 83 26.59 6.21 -24.06
C SER A 83 26.82 5.83 -22.60
N ALA A 84 27.43 4.66 -22.42
CA ALA A 84 27.88 4.03 -21.17
C ALA A 84 26.84 3.21 -20.37
N GLU A 85 26.29 2.16 -20.97
CA GLU A 85 26.16 0.86 -20.27
C GLU A 85 26.35 -0.26 -21.30
N LYS A 86 27.61 -0.53 -21.63
CA LYS A 86 28.07 -1.72 -22.36
C LYS A 86 29.37 -2.20 -21.74
N THR A 87 29.31 -2.55 -20.45
CA THR A 87 30.30 -3.31 -19.66
C THR A 87 29.62 -3.39 -18.28
N GLU A 88 29.15 -4.50 -17.74
CA GLU A 88 29.71 -5.85 -17.65
C GLU A 88 28.58 -6.86 -17.39
N SER A 89 28.48 -7.91 -18.22
CA SER A 89 28.14 -9.29 -17.81
C SER A 89 27.98 -10.18 -19.05
N SER A 90 29.02 -10.22 -19.88
CA SER A 90 29.24 -11.36 -20.76
C SER A 90 30.75 -11.63 -20.86
N SER A 91 31.35 -12.12 -19.76
CA SER A 91 32.60 -12.88 -19.80
C SER A 91 32.80 -13.63 -18.49
N GLY A 92 32.24 -14.84 -18.45
CA GLY A 92 32.55 -15.89 -17.49
C GLY A 92 32.27 -17.22 -18.17
N GLY A 93 33.00 -17.49 -19.26
CA GLY A 93 33.01 -18.79 -19.92
C GLY A 93 34.11 -19.67 -19.31
N GLY A 94 33.77 -20.93 -19.07
CA GLY A 94 34.60 -22.03 -18.59
C GLY A 94 33.74 -23.25 -18.41
#